data_AF-A0A380WQ44-F1
#
_entry.id   AF-A0A380WQ44-F1
#
_cell.length_a   1.000
_cell.length_b   1.000
_cell.length_c   1.000
_cell.angle_alpha   90.00
_cell.angle_beta   90.00
_cell.angle_gamma   90.00
#
_symmetry.space_group_name_H-M   'P 1'
#
loop_
_entity.id
_entity.type
_entity.pdbx_description
1 polymer ?
#
loop_
_entity_poly.entity_id
_entity_poly.type
_entity_poly.pdbx_seq_one_letter_code
_entity_poly.pdbx_strand_id
1 'polypeptide(L)'
;MLRMLALALAISFVAAPAEAASNKFLKRATSFDSCWMRAYDKAIEKGADARKAAGKADSHCRKKGKQLLKEGGSKYSLKDRRKALRGSRAY
;
A
#
# COMPACT_ATOMS: atom_id res chain seq x y z
N MET A 1 -48.58 26.73 -23.54
CA MET A 1 -47.63 25.72 -24.04
C MET A 1 -46.55 25.56 -22.97
N LEU A 2 -46.77 24.72 -21.95
CA LEU A 2 -46.34 23.32 -21.87
C LEU A 2 -44.84 23.11 -22.14
N ARG A 3 -44.21 22.40 -21.20
CA ARG A 3 -42.98 21.57 -21.28
C ARG A 3 -41.70 22.25 -20.75
N MET A 4 -41.41 22.13 -19.46
CA MET A 4 -40.70 21.00 -18.81
C MET A 4 -39.25 20.87 -19.29
N LEU A 5 -38.30 21.18 -18.40
CA LEU A 5 -37.34 20.21 -17.84
C LEU A 5 -36.26 20.94 -17.04
N ALA A 6 -36.49 21.04 -15.74
CA ALA A 6 -35.42 21.16 -14.76
C ALA A 6 -34.59 19.87 -14.83
N LEU A 7 -33.40 19.95 -15.43
CA LEU A 7 -32.47 18.83 -15.43
C LEU A 7 -31.69 18.85 -14.10
N ALA A 8 -32.34 18.32 -13.07
CA ALA A 8 -31.67 17.92 -11.84
C ALA A 8 -30.74 16.75 -12.15
N LEU A 9 -29.48 17.04 -12.47
CA LEU A 9 -28.40 16.07 -12.47
C LEU A 9 -27.98 15.80 -11.02
N ALA A 10 -28.86 15.12 -10.28
CA ALA A 10 -28.51 14.43 -9.06
C ALA A 10 -27.70 13.19 -9.46
N ILE A 11 -26.41 13.37 -9.74
CA ILE A 11 -25.47 12.26 -9.76
C ILE A 11 -25.09 11.99 -8.31
N SER A 12 -25.95 11.26 -7.61
CA SER A 12 -25.58 10.61 -6.36
C SER A 12 -24.58 9.51 -6.70
N PHE A 13 -23.30 9.88 -6.85
CA PHE A 13 -22.20 8.94 -6.85
C PHE A 13 -22.21 8.20 -5.52
N VAL A 14 -22.74 6.98 -5.53
CA VAL A 14 -22.57 6.01 -4.44
C VAL A 14 -21.11 5.53 -4.50
N ALA A 15 -20.19 6.38 -4.06
CA ALA A 15 -18.85 6.00 -3.68
C ALA A 15 -18.92 5.49 -2.23
N ALA A 16 -18.95 4.18 -2.02
CA ALA A 16 -19.00 3.66 -0.65
C ALA A 16 -18.27 2.32 -0.39
N PRO A 17 -18.08 1.38 -1.33
CA PRO A 17 -17.32 0.16 -1.00
C PRO A 17 -15.82 0.26 -1.33
N ALA A 18 -15.44 1.02 -2.37
CA ALA A 18 -14.04 1.14 -2.80
C ALA A 18 -13.20 2.01 -1.85
N GLU A 19 -13.79 3.07 -1.28
CA GLU A 19 -13.09 4.01 -0.38
C GLU A 19 -12.84 3.42 1.02
N ALA A 20 -13.72 2.55 1.51
CA ALA A 20 -13.50 1.86 2.79
C ALA A 20 -12.40 0.78 2.70
N ALA A 21 -12.34 0.06 1.57
CA ALA A 21 -11.27 -0.89 1.29
C ALA A 21 -9.93 -0.18 1.05
N SER A 22 -9.92 0.97 0.36
CA SER A 22 -8.70 1.76 0.15
C SER A 22 -8.14 2.31 1.46
N ASN A 23 -8.99 2.77 2.39
CA ASN A 23 -8.54 3.28 3.68
C ASN A 23 -7.88 2.20 4.56
N LYS A 24 -8.45 0.99 4.60
CA LYS A 24 -7.88 -0.15 5.33
C LYS A 24 -6.57 -0.60 4.70
N PHE A 25 -6.55 -0.75 3.38
CA PHE A 25 -5.34 -1.05 2.61
C PHE A 25 -4.22 -0.05 2.89
N LEU A 26 -4.49 1.25 2.79
CA LEU A 26 -3.50 2.30 3.03
C LEU A 26 -2.94 2.25 4.45
N LYS A 27 -3.81 2.12 5.47
CA LYS A 27 -3.36 1.98 6.87
C LYS A 27 -2.47 0.75 7.07
N ARG A 28 -2.84 -0.40 6.52
CA ARG A 28 -1.98 -1.59 6.57
C ARG A 28 -0.70 -1.41 5.80
N ALA A 29 -0.73 -0.63 4.72
CA ALA A 29 0.41 -0.45 3.87
C ALA A 29 1.46 0.40 4.57
N THR A 30 1.07 1.49 5.21
CA THR A 30 1.94 2.25 6.11
C THR A 30 2.54 1.36 7.22
N SER A 31 1.75 0.43 7.77
CA SER A 31 2.22 -0.50 8.79
C SER A 31 3.23 -1.54 8.27
N PHE A 32 3.14 -1.90 6.98
CA PHE A 32 4.08 -2.77 6.29
C PHE A 32 5.35 -2.00 5.95
N ASP A 33 5.21 -0.81 5.37
CA ASP A 33 6.32 0.05 4.96
C ASP A 33 7.21 0.39 6.16
N SER A 34 6.63 0.80 7.29
CA SER A 34 7.37 1.04 8.54
C SER A 34 8.09 -0.19 9.09
N CYS A 35 7.43 -1.35 9.07
CA CYS A 35 8.07 -2.62 9.45
C CYS A 35 9.26 -2.92 8.53
N TRP A 36 9.05 -2.77 7.22
CA TRP A 36 10.01 -3.14 6.20
C TRP A 36 11.25 -2.25 6.28
N MET A 37 11.07 -0.92 6.37
CA MET A 37 12.15 0.04 6.54
C MET A 37 12.96 -0.27 7.80
N ARG A 38 12.30 -0.45 8.95
CA ARG A 38 13.00 -0.74 10.21
C ARG A 38 13.80 -2.04 10.16
N ALA A 39 13.25 -3.09 9.55
CA ALA A 39 13.93 -4.37 9.39
C ALA A 39 15.08 -4.29 8.38
N TYR A 40 14.90 -3.49 7.33
CA TYR A 40 15.91 -3.20 6.33
C TYR A 40 17.08 -2.42 6.94
N ASP A 41 16.81 -1.30 7.61
CA ASP A 41 17.81 -0.45 8.26
C ASP A 41 18.62 -1.24 9.28
N LYS A 42 17.94 -2.00 10.14
CA LYS A 42 18.59 -2.89 11.11
C LYS A 42 19.46 -3.96 10.44
N ALA A 43 19.12 -4.40 9.23
CA ALA A 43 19.95 -5.34 8.50
C ALA A 43 21.18 -4.66 7.89
N ILE A 44 21.02 -3.43 7.38
CA ILE A 44 22.13 -2.60 6.89
C ILE A 44 23.11 -2.27 8.02
N GLU A 45 22.62 -1.83 9.19
CA GLU A 45 23.44 -1.56 10.38
C GLU A 45 24.26 -2.78 10.82
N LYS A 46 23.74 -3.99 10.58
CA LYS A 46 24.42 -5.26 10.85
C LYS A 46 25.38 -5.70 9.73
N GLY A 47 25.67 -4.83 8.77
CA GLY A 47 26.58 -5.10 7.65
C GLY A 47 26.00 -5.96 6.53
N ALA A 48 24.67 -6.11 6.43
CA ALA A 48 24.07 -6.76 5.27
C ALA A 48 24.14 -5.83 4.05
N ASP A 49 24.44 -6.38 2.88
CA ASP A 49 24.26 -5.67 1.62
C ASP A 49 22.78 -5.35 1.37
N ALA A 50 22.50 -4.36 0.52
CA ALA A 50 21.14 -3.90 0.21
C ALA A 50 20.19 -5.04 -0.22
N ARG A 51 20.71 -6.03 -0.97
CA ARG A 51 19.92 -7.17 -1.44
C ARG A 51 19.58 -8.12 -0.29
N LYS A 52 20.55 -8.45 0.57
CA LYS A 52 20.31 -9.25 1.77
C LYS A 52 19.42 -8.53 2.78
N ALA A 53 19.59 -7.23 2.97
CA ALA A 53 18.74 -6.41 3.83
C ALA A 53 17.29 -6.42 3.35
N ALA A 54 17.06 -6.26 2.04
CA ALA A 54 15.73 -6.39 1.44
C ALA A 54 15.12 -7.79 1.66
N GLY A 55 15.91 -8.85 1.50
CA GLY A 55 15.46 -10.22 1.78
C GLY A 55 15.07 -10.44 3.24
N LYS A 56 15.87 -9.89 4.19
CA LYS A 56 15.57 -9.94 5.62
C LYS A 56 14.30 -9.16 5.97
N ALA A 57 14.13 -7.97 5.41
CA ALA A 57 12.92 -7.15 5.58
C ALA A 57 11.67 -7.84 5.02
N ASP A 58 11.76 -8.44 3.83
CA ASP A 58 10.66 -9.19 3.21
C ASP A 58 10.24 -10.39 4.07
N SER A 59 11.20 -11.13 4.64
CA SER A 59 10.94 -12.26 5.53
C SER A 59 10.31 -11.80 6.85
N HIS A 60 10.89 -10.77 7.48
CA HIS A 60 10.41 -10.24 8.77
C HIS A 60 8.99 -9.70 8.67
N CYS A 61 8.67 -8.98 7.58
CA CYS A 61 7.37 -8.33 7.38
C CYS A 61 6.40 -9.17 6.53
N ARG A 62 6.69 -10.46 6.28
CA ARG A 62 5.86 -11.35 5.45
C ARG A 62 4.40 -11.42 5.90
N LYS A 63 4.15 -11.47 7.22
CA LYS A 63 2.78 -11.51 7.78
C LYS A 63 1.98 -10.26 7.43
N LYS A 64 2.59 -9.07 7.54
CA LYS A 64 1.97 -7.80 7.16
C LYS A 64 1.75 -7.70 5.66
N GLY A 65 2.67 -8.21 4.84
CA GLY A 65 2.47 -8.34 3.40
C GLY A 65 1.26 -9.23 3.05
N LYS A 66 1.07 -10.35 3.75
CA LYS A 66 -0.13 -11.19 3.56
C LYS A 66 -1.43 -10.48 3.96
N GLN A 67 -1.42 -9.65 5.01
CA GLN A 67 -2.58 -8.86 5.40
C GLN A 67 -2.94 -7.81 4.34
N LEU A 68 -1.94 -7.17 3.75
CA LEU A 68 -2.18 -6.25 2.62
C LEU A 68 -2.93 -6.90 1.47
N LEU A 69 -2.58 -8.14 1.11
CA LEU A 69 -3.27 -8.88 0.06
C LEU A 69 -4.73 -9.21 0.41
N LYS A 70 -5.04 -9.37 1.71
CA LYS A 70 -6.40 -9.66 2.18
C LYS A 70 -7.28 -8.42 2.25
N GLU A 71 -6.69 -7.24 2.45
CA GLU A 71 -7.41 -5.99 2.65
C GLU A 71 -7.55 -5.13 1.38
N GLY A 72 -7.40 -5.74 0.19
CA GLY A 72 -7.58 -5.08 -1.11
C GLY A 72 -6.29 -4.84 -1.89
N GLY A 73 -5.15 -5.30 -1.38
CA GLY A 73 -3.87 -5.28 -2.08
C GLY A 73 -3.74 -6.39 -3.12
N SER A 74 -3.00 -6.11 -4.20
CA SER A 74 -2.60 -7.09 -5.20
C SER A 74 -1.13 -7.48 -5.05
N LYS A 75 -0.73 -8.60 -5.68
CA LYS A 75 0.69 -8.98 -5.80
C LYS A 75 1.54 -7.85 -6.41
N TYR A 76 0.98 -7.09 -7.34
CA TYR A 76 1.62 -5.95 -7.99
C TYR A 76 1.80 -4.79 -7.02
N SER A 77 0.77 -4.43 -6.25
CA SER A 77 0.86 -3.36 -5.25
C SER A 77 1.97 -3.58 -4.21
N LEU A 78 2.19 -4.84 -3.79
CA LEU A 78 3.29 -5.20 -2.91
C LEU A 78 4.65 -5.13 -3.60
N LYS A 79 4.73 -5.57 -4.86
CA LYS A 79 5.97 -5.51 -5.64
C LYS A 79 6.40 -4.06 -5.86
N ASP A 80 5.47 -3.20 -6.24
CA ASP A 80 5.72 -1.78 -6.51
C ASP A 80 6.12 -1.04 -5.24
N ARG A 81 5.46 -1.32 -4.10
CA ARG A 81 5.91 -0.78 -2.80
C ARG A 81 7.31 -1.23 -2.44
N ARG A 82 7.64 -2.52 -2.56
CA ARG A 82 9.02 -2.98 -2.28
C ARG A 82 10.04 -2.31 -3.19
N LYS A 83 9.69 -2.08 -4.46
CA LYS A 83 10.55 -1.33 -5.39
C LYS A 83 10.71 0.12 -4.92
N ALA A 84 9.63 0.78 -4.53
CA ALA A 84 9.65 2.14 -4.00
C ALA A 84 10.49 2.24 -2.71
N LEU A 85 10.31 1.33 -1.75
CA LEU A 85 11.05 1.30 -0.48
C LEU A 85 12.56 1.05 -0.67
N ARG A 86 12.95 0.31 -1.71
CA ARG A 86 14.36 0.13 -2.08
C ARG A 86 14.92 1.39 -2.73
N GLY A 87 14.13 2.07 -3.56
CA GLY A 87 14.53 3.29 -4.26
C GLY A 87 14.52 4.54 -3.37
N SER A 88 13.67 4.59 -2.35
CA SER A 88 13.53 5.74 -1.45
C SER A 88 14.74 5.96 -0.53
N ARG A 89 15.68 5.00 -0.49
CA ARG A 89 16.94 5.11 0.27
C ARG A 89 18.14 5.39 -0.65
N ALA A 90 17.91 5.45 -1.96
CA ALA A 90 18.92 5.85 -2.95
C ALA A 90 19.00 7.38 -3.13
N TYR A 91 18.16 8.11 -2.41
CA TYR A 91 18.12 9.57 -2.25
C TYR A 91 18.13 9.89 -0.76
#